data_AF-A0A6V7JQ93-F1
#
_entry.id   AF-A0A6V7JQ93-F1
#
_cell.length_a   1.000
_cell.length_b   1.000
_cell.length_c   1.000
_cell.angle_alpha   90.00
_cell.angle_beta   90.00
_cell.angle_gamma   90.00
#
_symmetry.space_group_name_H-M   'P 1'
#
loop_
_entity.id
_entity.type
_entity.pdbx_description
1 polymer ?
#
loop_
_entity_poly.entity_id
_entity_poly.type
_entity_poly.pdbx_seq_one_letter_code
_entity_poly.pdbx_strand_id
1 'polypeptide(L)'
;AQYLIFEKMREEGFVAGAEDVRLTVEILVPSAQVGRIIGKGGQNVRELQRVTGSVIKLSEQQSSPPSADEETTVHIIGPFFSVQ
;
A
#
# COMPACT_ATOMS: atom_id res chain seq x y z
N ALA A 1 -5.90 -9.98 12.29
CA ALA A 1 -7.30 -9.52 12.17
C ALA A 1 -7.77 -9.46 10.72
N GLN A 2 -7.07 -8.77 9.81
CA GLN A 2 -7.45 -8.65 8.39
C GLN A 2 -7.68 -10.01 7.68
N TYR A 3 -6.81 -11.00 7.91
CA TYR A 3 -7.00 -12.36 7.38
C TYR A 3 -8.32 -13.00 7.81
N LEU A 4 -8.71 -12.87 9.09
CA LEU A 4 -9.94 -13.44 9.61
C LEU A 4 -11.18 -12.76 9.01
N ILE A 5 -11.11 -11.45 8.75
CA ILE A 5 -12.18 -10.70 8.08
C ILE A 5 -12.32 -11.16 6.64
N PHE A 6 -11.20 -11.33 5.92
CA PHE A 6 -11.19 -11.84 4.55
C PHE A 6 -11.76 -13.26 4.46
N GLU A 7 -11.31 -14.18 5.32
CA GLU A 7 -11.85 -15.54 5.41
C GLU A 7 -13.36 -15.53 5.65
N LYS A 8 -13.83 -14.70 6.58
CA LYS A 8 -15.25 -14.58 6.91
C LYS A 8 -16.08 -14.05 5.74
N MET A 9 -15.58 -13.03 5.04
CA MET A 9 -16.22 -12.47 3.83
C MET A 9 -16.32 -13.51 2.71
N ARG A 10 -15.28 -14.33 2.53
CA ARG A 10 -15.25 -15.43 1.56
C ARG A 10 -16.28 -16.51 1.90
N GLU A 11 -16.35 -16.92 3.17
CA GLU A 11 -17.31 -17.92 3.65
C GLU A 11 -18.77 -17.49 3.50
N GLU A 12 -19.06 -16.22 3.72
CA GLU A 12 -20.43 -15.68 3.62
C GLU A 12 -20.87 -15.35 2.19
N GLY A 13 -20.02 -15.60 1.19
CA GLY A 13 -20.36 -15.40 -0.22
C GLY A 13 -20.50 -13.92 -0.62
N PHE A 14 -20.01 -12.99 0.20
CA PHE A 14 -19.96 -11.55 -0.11
C PHE A 14 -18.99 -11.21 -1.24
N VAL A 15 -18.15 -12.17 -1.63
CA VAL A 15 -17.06 -11.98 -2.59
C VAL A 15 -17.44 -12.65 -3.92
N ALA A 16 -17.85 -11.86 -4.91
CA ALA A 16 -18.08 -12.32 -6.28
C ALA A 16 -16.75 -12.56 -7.02
N GLY A 17 -15.86 -13.37 -6.45
CA GLY A 17 -14.51 -13.64 -6.97
C GLY A 17 -13.41 -13.02 -6.12
N ALA A 18 -12.36 -13.80 -5.82
CA ALA A 18 -11.28 -13.42 -4.91
C ALA A 18 -10.52 -12.13 -5.30
N GLU A 19 -10.69 -11.66 -6.54
CA GLU A 19 -10.07 -10.43 -7.07
C GLU A 19 -10.82 -9.14 -6.65
N ASP A 20 -12.06 -9.24 -6.15
CA ASP A 20 -12.86 -8.08 -5.76
C ASP A 20 -12.54 -7.55 -4.35
N VAL A 21 -11.89 -8.36 -3.50
CA VAL A 21 -11.52 -7.90 -2.16
C VAL A 21 -10.18 -7.17 -2.21
N ARG A 22 -10.27 -5.85 -2.15
CA ARG A 22 -9.10 -4.97 -2.00
C ARG A 22 -8.95 -4.54 -0.56
N LEU A 23 -7.75 -4.71 0.00
CA LEU A 23 -7.39 -4.17 1.30
C LEU A 23 -6.54 -2.93 1.14
N THR A 24 -6.69 -2.01 2.09
CA THR A 24 -5.78 -0.88 2.29
C THR A 24 -4.88 -1.20 3.46
N VAL A 25 -3.58 -1.15 3.23
CA VAL A 25 -2.54 -1.27 4.26
C VAL A 25 -1.81 0.05 4.37
N GLU A 26 -1.65 0.51 5.60
CA GLU A 26 -0.88 1.71 5.94
C GLU A 26 0.41 1.30 6.62
N ILE A 27 1.53 1.79 6.09
CA ILE A 27 2.85 1.62 6.69
C ILE A 27 3.47 2.99 6.93
N LEU A 28 4.16 3.12 8.06
CA LEU A 28 5.02 4.26 8.35
C LEU A 28 6.41 3.96 7.83
N VAL A 29 6.93 4.85 7.01
CA VAL A 29 8.26 4.74 6.43
C VAL A 29 9.02 6.01 6.77
N PRO A 30 10.28 5.94 7.23
CA PRO A 30 11.09 7.14 7.41
C PRO A 30 11.08 7.99 6.15
N SER A 31 10.78 9.28 6.25
CA SER A 31 10.59 10.16 5.10
C SER A 31 11.84 10.20 4.20
N ALA A 32 13.03 10.03 4.80
CA ALA A 32 14.30 9.89 4.09
C ALA A 32 14.39 8.67 3.15
N GLN A 33 13.57 7.63 3.36
CA GLN A 33 13.56 6.41 2.56
C GLN A 33 12.48 6.39 1.47
N VAL A 34 11.49 7.29 1.53
CA VAL A 34 10.38 7.35 0.56
C VAL A 34 10.87 7.54 -0.87
N GLY A 35 11.91 8.36 -1.08
CA GLY A 35 12.51 8.56 -2.40
C GLY A 35 13.00 7.25 -3.05
N ARG A 36 13.41 6.25 -2.26
CA ARG A 36 13.80 4.92 -2.77
C ARG A 36 12.59 4.11 -3.21
N ILE A 37 11.46 4.22 -2.50
CA ILE A 37 10.21 3.58 -2.87
C ILE A 37 9.73 4.14 -4.22
N ILE A 38 9.73 5.47 -4.38
CA ILE A 38 9.32 6.12 -5.64
C ILE A 38 10.28 5.75 -6.78
N GLY A 39 11.59 5.84 -6.53
CA GLY A 39 12.62 5.67 -7.54
C GLY A 39 12.71 6.85 -8.51
N LYS A 40 13.73 6.84 -9.38
CA LYS A 40 13.95 7.92 -10.35
C LYS A 40 12.74 8.03 -11.29
N GLY A 41 12.15 9.23 -11.38
CA GLY A 41 10.97 9.48 -12.21
C GLY A 41 9.73 8.63 -11.89
N GLY A 42 9.66 8.05 -10.68
CA GLY A 42 8.58 7.14 -10.28
C GLY A 42 8.68 5.73 -10.88
N GLN A 43 9.81 5.34 -11.47
CA GLN A 43 9.94 4.04 -12.14
C GLN A 43 9.72 2.86 -11.18
N ASN A 44 10.29 2.93 -9.97
CA ASN A 44 10.23 1.82 -9.01
C ASN A 44 8.80 1.61 -8.49
N VAL A 45 8.12 2.69 -8.09
CA VAL A 45 6.72 2.59 -7.62
C VAL A 45 5.76 2.15 -8.73
N ARG A 46 6.01 2.53 -10.00
CA ARG A 46 5.20 2.04 -11.13
C ARG A 46 5.40 0.55 -11.35
N GLU A 47 6.63 0.06 -11.27
CA GLU A 47 6.92 -1.37 -11.42
C GLU A 47 6.31 -2.18 -10.27
N LEU A 48 6.42 -1.70 -9.04
CA LEU A 48 5.78 -2.33 -7.88
C LEU A 48 4.26 -2.45 -8.07
N GLN A 49 3.61 -1.38 -8.51
CA GLN A 49 2.17 -1.40 -8.81
C GLN A 49 1.83 -2.37 -9.95
N ARG A 50 2.67 -2.45 -10.99
CA ARG A 50 2.47 -3.38 -12.12
C ARG A 50 2.59 -4.84 -11.71
N VAL A 51 3.59 -5.19 -10.92
CA VAL A 51 3.87 -6.58 -10.51
C VAL A 51 2.88 -7.06 -9.45
N THR A 52 2.50 -6.20 -8.51
CA THR A 52 1.61 -6.57 -7.40
C THR A 52 0.12 -6.42 -7.74
N GLY A 53 -0.22 -5.62 -8.75
CA GLY A 53 -1.60 -5.20 -9.00
C GLY A 53 -2.15 -4.24 -7.93
N SER A 54 -1.30 -3.76 -7.03
CA SER A 54 -1.65 -2.79 -5.99
C SER A 54 -1.50 -1.36 -6.49
N VAL A 55 -2.19 -0.44 -5.82
CA VAL A 55 -2.05 1.01 -5.96
C VAL A 55 -1.28 1.51 -4.75
N ILE A 56 -0.21 2.26 -4.98
CA ILE A 56 0.64 2.79 -3.91
C ILE A 56 0.47 4.31 -3.88
N LYS A 57 0.00 4.83 -2.75
CA LYS A 57 -0.20 6.27 -2.52
C LYS A 57 0.64 6.73 -1.33
N LEU A 58 1.28 7.87 -1.47
CA LEU A 58 2.02 8.52 -0.40
C LEU A 58 1.15 9.66 0.13
N SER A 59 1.04 9.79 1.44
CA SER A 59 0.45 11.02 2.02
C SER A 59 1.37 12.19 1.70
N GLU A 60 0.81 13.28 1.19
CA GLU A 60 1.56 14.52 0.97
C GLU A 60 2.02 15.05 2.35
N GLN A 61 3.31 14.87 2.66
CA GLN A 61 3.90 15.50 3.82
C GLN A 61 4.21 16.97 3.54
N GLN A 62 4.01 17.74 4.59
CA GLN A 62 3.94 19.19 4.66
C GLN A 62 5.18 19.89 4.09
N SER A 63 5.01 21.16 3.77
CA SER A 63 5.93 22.10 3.11
C SER A 63 7.28 22.36 3.80
N SER A 64 7.73 21.50 4.72
CA SER A 64 9.02 21.59 5.42
C SER A 64 9.96 20.45 5.00
N PRO A 65 11.28 20.69 4.98
CA PRO A 65 12.25 19.64 4.69
C PRO A 65 12.12 18.52 5.74
N PRO A 66 12.06 17.24 5.32
CA PRO A 66 11.84 16.13 6.24
C PRO A 66 13.01 16.02 7.21
N SER A 67 12.69 15.99 8.51
CA SER A 67 13.67 15.67 9.54
C SER A 67 13.96 14.17 9.55
N ALA A 68 15.11 13.75 10.10
CA ALA A 68 15.52 12.34 10.09
C ALA A 68 14.57 11.42 10.88
N ASP A 69 13.80 11.99 11.81
CA ASP A 69 12.81 11.32 12.64
C ASP A 69 11.38 11.43 12.07
N GLU A 70 11.20 12.06 10.91
CA GLU A 70 9.89 12.15 10.28
C GLU A 70 9.53 10.85 9.55
N GLU A 71 8.27 10.44 9.67
CA GLU A 71 7.71 9.28 8.99
C GLU A 71 6.63 9.72 8.00
N THR A 72 6.63 9.13 6.81
CA THR A 72 5.57 9.26 5.81
C THR A 72 4.67 8.04 5.86
N THR A 73 3.36 8.27 5.88
CA THR A 73 2.39 7.19 5.67
C THR A 73 2.32 6.80 4.20
N VAL A 74 2.57 5.53 3.91
CA VAL A 74 2.39 4.92 2.61
C VAL A 74 1.15 4.03 2.66
N HIS A 75 0.22 4.26 1.75
CA HIS A 75 -0.99 3.47 1.58
C HIS A 75 -0.80 2.52 0.40
N ILE A 76 -0.98 1.22 0.65
CA ILE A 76 -0.94 0.17 -0.36
C ILE A 76 -2.34 -0.42 -0.46
N ILE A 77 -2.95 -0.29 -1.63
CA ILE A 77 -4.34 -0.71 -1.88
C ILE A 77 -4.33 -1.77 -2.96
N GLY A 78 -4.68 -3.00 -2.65
CA GLY A 78 -4.60 -4.08 -3.63
C GLY A 78 -5.31 -5.35 -3.19
N PRO A 79 -5.28 -6.40 -4.01
CA PRO A 79 -5.81 -7.71 -3.65
C PRO A 79 -5.23 -8.18 -2.31
N PHE A 80 -6.02 -8.94 -1.54
CA PHE A 80 -5.62 -9.47 -0.23
C PHE A 80 -4.18 -10.05 -0.23
N PHE A 81 -3.87 -10.89 -1.21
CA PHE A 81 -2.57 -11.56 -1.34
C PHE A 81 -1.41 -10.63 -1.74
N SER A 82 -1.71 -9.46 -2.30
CA SER A 82 -0.71 -8.51 -2.79
C SER A 82 -0.26 -7.49 -1.75
N VAL A 83 -0.93 -7.44 -0.60
CA VAL A 83 -0.70 -6.40 0.43
C VAL A 83 -0.38 -6.98 1.81
N GLN A 84 -0.20 -8.30 1.92
CA GLN A 84 0.14 -9.00 3.16
C GLN A 84 1.66 -9.13 3.37
#